data_AF-A0A9W8H415-F1
#
_entry.id   AF-A0A9W8H415-F1
#
_cell.length_a   1.000
_cell.length_b   1.000
_cell.length_c   1.000
_cell.angle_alpha   90.00
_cell.angle_beta   90.00
_cell.angle_gamma   90.00
#
_symmetry.space_group_name_H-M   'P 1'
#
loop_
_entity.id
_entity.type
_entity.pdbx_description
1 polymer ?
#
loop_
_entity_poly.entity_id
_entity_poly.type
_entity_poly.pdbx_seq_one_letter_code
_entity_poly.pdbx_strand_id
1 'polypeptide(L)'
;MSIDNLTEQHNLLLSAHASLQQGDDHALIKQIHASTMSIHARRQQTLDKQQEALQLLSRRLQAARARVDASRARREEKSHAETMREMHLEKQAAEQVIGAQETWHEQLGQRADGLEHQLGGLDENVERGMAGDPDVLRLQVLRGLGLDPKVEEGGVKEVAVWSELGAEVVRVDEEESRLTAHQLAAKLWDLCS
;
A
#
# COMPACT_ATOMS: atom_id res chain seq x y z
N MET A 1 106.54 -63.74 -12.59
CA MET A 1 105.11 -63.99 -12.32
C MET A 1 104.78 -65.36 -12.88
N SER A 2 104.14 -66.25 -12.10
CA SER A 2 103.74 -67.58 -12.58
C SER A 2 102.63 -67.45 -13.61
N ILE A 3 102.64 -68.32 -14.62
CA ILE A 3 101.61 -68.41 -15.67
C ILE A 3 100.24 -68.65 -15.01
N ASP A 4 100.20 -69.41 -13.92
CA ASP A 4 98.99 -69.71 -13.16
C ASP A 4 98.31 -68.44 -12.61
N ASN A 5 99.08 -67.49 -12.09
CA ASN A 5 98.53 -66.22 -11.58
C ASN A 5 97.90 -65.37 -12.69
N LEU A 6 98.44 -65.43 -13.91
CA LEU A 6 97.88 -64.72 -15.07
C LEU A 6 96.56 -65.36 -15.53
N THR A 7 96.47 -66.70 -15.46
CA THR A 7 95.23 -67.41 -15.80
C THR A 7 94.12 -67.14 -14.78
N GLU A 8 94.44 -67.09 -13.49
CA GLU A 8 93.48 -66.71 -12.45
C GLU A 8 92.98 -65.28 -12.62
N GLN A 9 93.89 -64.32 -12.88
CA GLN A 9 93.51 -62.94 -13.16
C GLN A 9 92.65 -62.79 -14.41
N HIS A 10 92.95 -63.56 -15.46
CA HIS A 10 92.14 -63.58 -16.67
C HIS A 10 90.72 -64.11 -16.41
N ASN A 11 90.59 -65.19 -15.64
CA ASN A 11 89.30 -65.75 -15.26
C ASN A 11 88.49 -64.81 -14.35
N LEU A 12 89.16 -64.07 -13.46
CA LEU A 12 88.54 -63.02 -12.64
C LEU A 12 88.03 -61.86 -13.50
N LEU A 13 88.80 -61.42 -14.51
CA LEU A 13 88.35 -60.37 -15.43
C LEU A 13 87.19 -60.83 -16.31
N LEU A 14 87.18 -62.08 -16.77
CA LEU A 14 86.07 -62.63 -17.54
C LEU A 14 84.80 -62.76 -16.71
N SER A 15 84.89 -63.21 -15.46
CA SER A 15 83.74 -63.30 -14.56
C SER A 15 83.22 -61.92 -14.14
N ALA A 16 84.11 -60.96 -13.88
CA ALA A 16 83.73 -59.57 -13.61
C ALA A 16 83.11 -58.89 -14.85
N HIS A 17 83.62 -59.17 -16.04
CA HIS A 17 83.03 -58.67 -17.28
C HIS A 17 81.65 -59.26 -17.53
N ALA A 18 81.46 -60.56 -17.27
CA ALA A 18 80.17 -61.24 -17.37
C ALA A 18 79.15 -60.71 -16.36
N SER A 19 79.57 -60.41 -15.12
CA SER A 19 78.68 -59.82 -14.10
C SER A 19 78.37 -58.33 -14.34
N LEU A 20 79.25 -57.62 -15.05
CA LEU A 20 79.04 -56.25 -15.51
C LEU A 20 78.30 -56.17 -16.85
N GLN A 21 77.93 -57.30 -17.46
CA GLN A 21 77.15 -57.25 -18.70
C GLN A 21 75.79 -56.59 -18.44
N GLN A 22 75.56 -55.52 -19.19
CA GLN A 22 74.50 -54.52 -19.13
C GLN A 22 73.04 -55.05 -19.28
N GLY A 23 72.84 -56.37 -19.28
CA GLY A 23 71.54 -57.00 -19.49
C GLY A 23 70.56 -56.75 -18.35
N ASP A 24 71.04 -56.79 -17.11
CA ASP A 24 70.19 -56.69 -15.92
C ASP A 24 69.68 -55.25 -15.71
N ASP A 25 70.57 -54.25 -15.83
CA ASP A 25 70.20 -52.84 -15.73
C ASP A 25 69.22 -52.41 -16.84
N HIS A 26 69.42 -52.91 -18.06
CA HIS A 26 68.51 -52.60 -19.17
C HIS A 26 67.12 -53.22 -18.97
N ALA A 27 67.04 -54.44 -18.42
CA ALA A 27 65.77 -55.07 -18.06
C ALA A 27 65.06 -54.32 -16.92
N LEU A 28 65.80 -53.88 -15.90
CA LEU A 28 65.27 -53.07 -14.80
C LEU A 28 64.76 -51.71 -15.30
N ILE A 29 65.49 -51.03 -16.20
CA ILE A 29 65.04 -49.78 -16.81
C ILE A 29 63.74 -49.99 -17.61
N LYS A 30 63.63 -51.07 -18.39
CA LYS A 30 62.39 -51.40 -19.11
C LYS A 30 61.22 -51.66 -18.16
N GLN A 31 61.45 -52.34 -17.04
CA GLN A 31 60.43 -52.59 -16.03
C GLN A 31 59.99 -51.29 -15.33
N ILE A 32 60.93 -50.42 -14.99
CA ILE A 32 60.65 -49.08 -14.43
C ILE A 32 59.86 -48.26 -15.45
N HIS A 33 60.23 -48.28 -16.72
CA HIS A 33 59.51 -47.58 -17.77
C HIS A 33 58.06 -48.10 -17.92
N ALA A 34 57.86 -49.42 -17.95
CA ALA A 34 56.53 -50.01 -18.01
C ALA A 34 55.67 -49.65 -16.79
N SER A 35 56.26 -49.68 -15.58
CA SER A 35 55.54 -49.30 -14.36
C SER A 35 55.17 -47.82 -14.34
N THR A 36 56.08 -46.93 -14.75
CA THR A 36 55.80 -45.49 -14.84
C THR A 36 54.72 -45.17 -15.87
N MET A 37 54.74 -45.81 -17.04
CA MET A 37 53.67 -45.68 -18.03
C MET A 37 52.32 -46.18 -17.49
N SER A 38 52.31 -47.30 -16.76
CA SER A 38 51.08 -47.82 -16.15
C SER A 38 50.50 -46.87 -15.09
N ILE A 39 51.37 -46.25 -14.27
CA ILE A 39 50.97 -45.25 -13.29
C ILE A 39 50.41 -44.01 -13.99
N HIS A 40 51.05 -43.57 -15.08
CA HIS A 40 50.60 -42.43 -15.83
C HIS A 40 49.22 -42.68 -16.47
N ALA A 41 49.01 -43.83 -17.09
CA ALA A 41 47.71 -44.23 -17.65
C ALA A 41 46.62 -44.29 -16.56
N ARG A 42 46.93 -44.86 -15.39
CA ARG A 42 45.98 -44.92 -14.26
C ARG A 42 45.65 -43.54 -13.71
N ARG A 43 46.64 -42.64 -13.62
CA ARG A 43 46.42 -41.24 -13.23
C ARG A 43 45.52 -40.53 -14.24
N GLN A 44 45.79 -40.67 -15.53
CA GLN A 44 44.97 -40.07 -16.58
C GLN A 44 43.53 -40.56 -16.49
N GLN A 45 43.32 -41.87 -16.41
CA GLN A 45 41.97 -42.45 -16.27
C GLN A 45 41.25 -41.95 -15.01
N THR A 46 41.98 -41.72 -13.92
CA THR A 46 41.40 -41.18 -12.69
C THR A 46 41.02 -39.71 -12.85
N LEU A 47 41.85 -38.92 -13.51
CA LEU A 47 41.56 -37.53 -13.83
C LEU A 47 40.33 -37.41 -14.73
N ASP A 48 40.25 -38.22 -15.79
CA ASP A 48 39.12 -38.22 -16.72
C ASP A 48 37.80 -38.55 -15.97
N LYS A 49 37.80 -39.58 -15.12
CA LYS A 49 36.65 -39.93 -14.27
C LYS A 49 36.24 -38.79 -13.33
N GLN A 50 37.22 -38.10 -12.74
CA GLN A 50 36.95 -36.97 -11.86
C GLN A 50 36.38 -35.78 -12.63
N GLN A 51 36.89 -35.50 -13.83
CA GLN A 51 36.38 -34.45 -14.70
C GLN A 51 34.93 -34.74 -15.13
N GLU A 52 34.63 -35.98 -15.53
CA GLU A 52 33.26 -36.40 -15.84
C GLU A 52 32.32 -36.24 -14.65
N ALA A 53 32.77 -36.67 -13.45
CA ALA A 53 31.99 -36.50 -12.23
C ALA A 53 31.72 -35.02 -11.90
N LEU A 54 32.72 -34.15 -12.06
CA LEU A 54 32.57 -32.71 -11.86
C LEU A 54 31.61 -32.08 -12.86
N GLN A 55 31.68 -32.47 -14.14
CA GLN A 55 30.74 -32.00 -15.17
C GLN A 55 29.31 -32.46 -14.88
N LEU A 56 29.13 -33.69 -14.39
CA LEU A 56 27.83 -34.21 -14.05
C LEU A 56 27.25 -33.51 -12.80
N LEU A 57 28.08 -33.25 -11.79
CA LEU A 57 27.69 -32.47 -10.62
C LEU A 57 27.36 -31.02 -10.96
N SER A 58 28.12 -30.39 -11.85
CA SER A 58 27.85 -29.00 -12.29
C SER A 58 26.51 -28.90 -13.02
N ARG A 59 26.21 -29.84 -13.92
CA ARG A 59 24.91 -29.94 -14.59
C ARG A 59 23.77 -30.16 -13.61
N ARG A 60 23.93 -31.06 -12.63
CA ARG A 60 22.93 -31.29 -11.57
C ARG A 60 22.69 -30.04 -10.73
N LEU A 61 23.74 -29.32 -10.38
CA LEU A 61 23.65 -28.07 -9.63
C LEU A 61 22.92 -26.99 -10.43
N GLN A 62 23.23 -26.83 -11.71
CA GLN A 62 22.52 -25.89 -12.59
C GLN A 62 21.03 -26.26 -12.71
N ALA A 63 20.71 -27.54 -12.89
CA ALA A 63 19.32 -28.01 -12.94
C ALA A 63 18.58 -27.77 -11.61
N ALA A 64 19.25 -27.96 -10.47
CA ALA A 64 18.67 -27.67 -9.16
C ALA A 64 18.40 -26.18 -8.97
N ARG A 65 19.33 -25.30 -9.37
CA ARG A 65 19.13 -23.83 -9.35
C ARG A 65 17.94 -23.43 -10.22
N ALA A 66 17.88 -23.91 -11.46
CA ALA A 66 16.77 -23.61 -12.36
C ALA A 66 15.41 -24.04 -11.79
N ARG A 67 15.35 -25.18 -11.08
CA ARG A 67 14.12 -25.63 -10.40
C ARG A 67 13.73 -24.71 -9.25
N VAL A 68 14.70 -24.27 -8.44
CA VAL A 68 14.45 -23.33 -7.34
C VAL A 68 13.95 -22.00 -7.90
N ASP A 69 14.61 -21.45 -8.92
CA ASP A 69 14.22 -20.19 -9.55
C ASP A 69 12.82 -20.28 -10.16
N ALA A 70 12.51 -21.37 -10.87
CA ALA A 70 11.16 -21.61 -11.39
C ALA A 70 10.11 -21.73 -10.27
N SER A 71 10.45 -22.37 -9.15
CA SER A 71 9.54 -22.47 -8.00
C SER A 71 9.30 -21.12 -7.33
N ARG A 72 10.34 -20.28 -7.28
CA ARG A 72 10.27 -18.93 -6.73
C ARG A 72 9.42 -18.02 -7.61
N ALA A 73 9.65 -18.02 -8.92
CA ALA A 73 8.85 -17.26 -9.89
C ALA A 73 7.36 -17.64 -9.81
N ARG A 74 7.04 -18.94 -9.70
CA ARG A 74 5.65 -19.40 -9.51
C ARG A 74 5.01 -18.93 -8.21
N ARG A 75 5.79 -18.82 -7.12
CA ARG A 75 5.28 -18.30 -5.85
C ARG A 75 5.04 -16.79 -5.93
N GLU A 76 5.95 -16.06 -6.55
CA GLU A 76 5.81 -14.62 -6.79
C GLU A 76 4.60 -14.34 -7.69
N GLU A 77 4.39 -15.12 -8.75
CA GLU A 77 3.20 -15.00 -9.61
C GLU A 77 1.90 -15.27 -8.85
N LYS A 78 1.87 -16.30 -7.99
CA LYS A 78 0.70 -16.60 -7.14
C LYS A 78 0.42 -15.50 -6.14
N SER A 79 1.45 -15.04 -5.44
CA SER A 79 1.34 -13.94 -4.48
C SER A 79 0.87 -12.66 -5.18
N HIS A 80 1.40 -12.35 -6.37
CA HIS A 80 0.95 -11.22 -7.15
C HIS A 80 -0.53 -11.37 -7.55
N ALA A 81 -0.94 -12.54 -8.04
CA ALA A 81 -2.34 -12.78 -8.37
C ALA A 81 -3.28 -12.65 -7.16
N GLU A 82 -2.85 -13.06 -5.97
CA GLU A 82 -3.59 -12.85 -4.72
C GLU A 82 -3.72 -11.36 -4.39
N THR A 83 -2.61 -10.61 -4.41
CA THR A 83 -2.64 -9.15 -4.18
C THR A 83 -3.52 -8.42 -5.18
N MET A 84 -3.53 -8.83 -6.46
CA MET A 84 -4.38 -8.25 -7.48
C MET A 84 -5.86 -8.55 -7.22
N ARG A 85 -6.19 -9.75 -6.73
CA ARG A 85 -7.57 -10.08 -6.34
C ARG A 85 -8.04 -9.24 -5.15
N GLU A 86 -7.20 -9.07 -4.14
CA GLU A 86 -7.49 -8.22 -2.99
C GLU A 86 -7.73 -6.77 -3.43
N MET A 87 -6.84 -6.21 -4.26
CA MET A 87 -7.06 -4.86 -4.82
C MET A 87 -8.33 -4.76 -5.67
N HIS A 88 -8.70 -5.80 -6.41
CA HIS A 88 -9.96 -5.81 -7.15
C HIS A 88 -11.18 -5.81 -6.25
N LEU A 89 -11.14 -6.55 -5.13
CA LEU A 89 -12.22 -6.54 -4.13
C LEU A 89 -12.31 -5.17 -3.43
N GLU A 90 -11.18 -4.59 -3.06
CA GLU A 90 -11.14 -3.24 -2.49
C GLU A 90 -11.67 -2.19 -3.47
N LYS A 91 -11.28 -2.28 -4.74
CA LYS A 91 -11.78 -1.41 -5.80
C LYS A 91 -13.31 -1.55 -5.95
N GLN A 92 -13.84 -2.77 -5.98
CA GLN A 92 -15.29 -3.00 -6.07
C GLN A 92 -16.03 -2.46 -4.84
N ALA A 93 -15.47 -2.62 -3.64
CA ALA A 93 -16.05 -2.05 -2.43
C ALA A 93 -16.05 -0.51 -2.48
N ALA A 94 -14.96 0.11 -2.96
CA ALA A 94 -14.88 1.55 -3.14
C ALA A 94 -15.91 2.05 -4.17
N GLU A 95 -16.04 1.37 -5.32
CA GLU A 95 -17.05 1.70 -6.35
C GLU A 95 -18.47 1.62 -5.80
N GLN A 96 -18.78 0.61 -4.97
CA GLN A 96 -20.09 0.50 -4.31
C GLN A 96 -20.35 1.65 -3.33
N VAL A 97 -19.35 2.04 -2.54
CA VAL A 97 -19.47 3.16 -1.60
C VAL A 97 -19.65 4.48 -2.34
N ILE A 98 -18.88 4.71 -3.41
CA ILE A 98 -19.00 5.92 -4.25
C ILE A 98 -20.39 5.97 -4.88
N GLY A 99 -20.86 4.88 -5.50
CA GLY A 99 -22.21 4.85 -6.08
C GLY A 99 -23.31 5.09 -5.03
N ALA A 100 -23.17 4.55 -3.82
CA ALA A 100 -24.09 4.84 -2.72
C ALA A 100 -24.07 6.32 -2.32
N GLN A 101 -22.89 6.95 -2.26
CA GLN A 101 -22.78 8.39 -1.99
C GLN A 101 -23.39 9.24 -3.10
N GLU A 102 -23.14 8.91 -4.37
CA GLU A 102 -23.72 9.60 -5.53
C GLU A 102 -25.25 9.56 -5.49
N THR A 103 -25.85 8.39 -5.22
CA THR A 103 -27.32 8.28 -5.09
C THR A 103 -27.86 9.09 -3.91
N TRP A 104 -27.13 9.18 -2.81
CA TRP A 104 -27.52 10.01 -1.66
C TRP A 104 -27.41 11.50 -1.97
N HIS A 105 -26.37 11.92 -2.70
CA HIS A 105 -26.21 13.28 -3.19
C HIS A 105 -27.33 13.66 -4.16
N GLU A 106 -27.71 12.78 -5.09
CA GLU A 106 -28.85 13.01 -5.99
C GLU A 106 -30.16 13.20 -5.20
N GLN A 107 -30.42 12.36 -4.19
CA GLN A 107 -31.61 12.49 -3.34
C GLN A 107 -31.63 13.80 -2.54
N LEU A 108 -30.47 14.21 -2.01
CA LEU A 108 -30.33 15.49 -1.33
C LEU A 108 -30.52 16.68 -2.29
N GLY A 109 -29.98 16.60 -3.50
CA GLY A 109 -30.18 17.59 -4.54
C GLY A 109 -31.66 17.77 -4.87
N GLN A 110 -32.37 16.67 -5.12
CA GLN A 110 -33.83 16.70 -5.36
C GLN A 110 -34.62 17.31 -4.18
N ARG A 111 -34.19 17.05 -2.94
CA ARG A 111 -34.82 17.66 -1.75
C ARG A 111 -34.52 19.15 -1.65
N ALA A 112 -33.28 19.57 -1.91
CA ALA A 112 -32.89 20.97 -1.91
C ALA A 112 -33.67 21.73 -2.98
N ASP A 113 -33.70 21.22 -4.21
CA ASP A 113 -34.48 21.79 -5.31
C ASP A 113 -35.97 21.88 -4.95
N GLY A 114 -36.53 20.83 -4.34
CA GLY A 114 -37.92 20.81 -3.88
C GLY A 114 -38.21 21.87 -2.81
N LEU A 115 -37.28 22.09 -1.87
CA LEU A 115 -37.39 23.14 -0.85
C LEU A 115 -37.23 24.54 -1.44
N GLU A 116 -36.33 24.73 -2.39
CA GLU A 116 -36.17 26.00 -3.12
C GLU A 116 -37.46 26.35 -3.88
N HIS A 117 -38.10 25.38 -4.54
CA HIS A 117 -39.39 25.61 -5.20
C HIS A 117 -40.51 25.95 -4.20
N GLN A 118 -40.52 25.31 -3.02
CA GLN A 118 -41.49 25.63 -1.96
C GLN A 118 -41.27 27.04 -1.38
N LEU A 119 -40.02 27.42 -1.15
CA LEU A 119 -39.67 28.76 -0.67
C LEU A 119 -40.01 29.82 -1.72
N GLY A 120 -39.65 29.61 -2.99
CA GLY A 120 -40.03 30.52 -4.08
C GLY A 120 -41.55 30.67 -4.22
N GLY A 121 -42.31 29.58 -4.08
CA GLY A 121 -43.77 29.64 -4.08
C GLY A 121 -44.38 30.34 -2.85
N LEU A 122 -43.72 30.25 -1.68
CA LEU A 122 -44.12 30.99 -0.48
C LEU A 122 -43.79 32.48 -0.62
N ASP A 123 -42.62 32.85 -1.14
CA ASP A 123 -42.27 34.24 -1.42
C ASP A 123 -43.24 34.87 -2.40
N GLU A 124 -43.57 34.20 -3.51
CA GLU A 124 -44.57 34.70 -4.47
C GLU A 124 -45.97 34.86 -3.84
N ASN A 125 -46.36 33.98 -2.91
CA ASN A 125 -47.64 34.08 -2.20
C ASN A 125 -47.63 35.19 -1.15
N VAL A 126 -46.52 35.39 -0.45
CA VAL A 126 -46.32 36.51 0.48
C VAL A 126 -46.38 37.81 -0.30
N GLU A 127 -45.64 37.95 -1.40
CA GLU A 127 -45.64 39.16 -2.23
C GLU A 127 -47.03 39.48 -2.81
N ARG A 128 -47.82 38.47 -3.21
CA ARG A 128 -49.20 38.66 -3.71
C ARG A 128 -50.21 38.99 -2.60
N GLY A 129 -49.99 38.55 -1.36
CA GLY A 129 -50.84 38.88 -0.20
C GLY A 129 -50.50 40.21 0.48
N MET A 130 -49.29 40.75 0.22
CA MET A 130 -48.73 41.96 0.85
C MET A 130 -49.02 43.26 0.09
N ALA A 131 -49.67 43.19 -1.07
CA ALA A 131 -49.89 44.36 -1.92
C ALA A 131 -51.04 45.25 -1.40
N GLY A 132 -50.79 46.04 -0.35
CA GLY A 132 -51.63 47.22 -0.08
C GLY A 132 -51.63 47.79 1.33
N ASP A 133 -51.40 47.00 2.38
CA ASP A 133 -51.61 47.48 3.75
C ASP A 133 -50.33 47.99 4.42
N PRO A 134 -50.29 49.27 4.84
CA PRO A 134 -49.10 49.90 5.44
C PRO A 134 -48.70 49.25 6.77
N ASP A 135 -49.64 48.62 7.48
CA ASP A 135 -49.36 47.95 8.75
C ASP A 135 -48.63 46.61 8.54
N VAL A 136 -48.85 45.93 7.43
CA VAL A 136 -48.14 44.68 7.10
C VAL A 136 -46.68 44.98 6.77
N LEU A 137 -46.41 46.05 6.02
CA LEU A 137 -45.05 46.52 5.72
C LEU A 137 -44.31 46.93 7.01
N ARG A 138 -44.99 47.61 7.94
CA ARG A 138 -44.41 47.96 9.25
C ARG A 138 -44.08 46.72 10.07
N LEU A 139 -44.96 45.72 10.09
CA LEU A 139 -44.70 44.45 10.76
C LEU A 139 -43.52 43.69 10.14
N GLN A 140 -43.35 43.75 8.82
CA GLN A 140 -42.22 43.13 8.13
C GLN A 140 -40.89 43.81 8.48
N VAL A 141 -40.86 45.14 8.56
CA VAL A 141 -39.66 45.88 9.01
C VAL A 141 -39.33 45.51 10.46
N LEU A 142 -40.34 45.39 11.33
CA LEU A 142 -40.12 44.97 12.72
C LEU A 142 -39.58 43.53 12.82
N ARG A 143 -40.12 42.58 12.06
CA ARG A 143 -39.59 41.20 12.01
C ARG A 143 -38.19 41.13 11.41
N GLY A 144 -37.88 41.96 10.42
CA GLY A 144 -36.52 42.07 9.86
C GLY A 144 -35.50 42.61 10.87
N LEU A 145 -35.96 43.33 11.89
CA LEU A 145 -35.17 43.77 13.05
C LEU A 145 -35.15 42.74 14.19
N GLY A 146 -35.72 41.55 13.98
CA GLY A 146 -35.79 40.50 15.00
C GLY A 146 -36.94 40.66 16.01
N LEU A 147 -37.86 41.60 15.80
CA LEU A 147 -39.02 41.84 16.66
C LEU A 147 -40.29 41.19 16.08
N ASP A 148 -40.85 40.21 16.77
CA ASP A 148 -42.12 39.58 16.40
C ASP A 148 -43.23 39.95 17.40
N PRO A 149 -44.04 40.98 17.09
CA PRO A 149 -45.15 41.41 17.94
C PRO A 149 -46.35 40.46 17.79
N LYS A 150 -46.82 39.91 18.91
CA LYS A 150 -48.08 39.16 18.98
C LYS A 150 -49.22 40.13 19.25
N VAL A 151 -50.04 40.35 18.22
CA VAL A 151 -51.24 41.19 18.26
C VAL A 151 -52.44 40.33 18.64
N GLU A 152 -53.11 40.67 19.75
CA GLU A 152 -54.45 40.12 20.10
C GLU A 152 -55.52 41.21 19.90
N GLU A 153 -56.82 40.87 20.02
CA GLU A 153 -58.00 41.71 19.67
C GLU A 153 -58.12 43.10 20.37
N GLY A 154 -57.08 43.55 21.09
CA GLY A 154 -56.99 44.88 21.69
C GLY A 154 -55.61 45.56 21.65
N GLY A 155 -54.61 44.98 20.96
CA GLY A 155 -53.25 45.55 20.88
C GLY A 155 -52.13 44.52 20.94
N VAL A 156 -50.87 44.99 20.94
CA VAL A 156 -49.67 44.15 21.07
C VAL A 156 -49.43 43.86 22.55
N LYS A 157 -49.58 42.60 22.96
CA LYS A 157 -49.40 42.19 24.37
C LYS A 157 -48.01 41.62 24.65
N GLU A 158 -47.41 40.96 23.67
CA GLU A 158 -46.08 40.36 23.78
C GLU A 158 -45.27 40.69 22.53
N VAL A 159 -43.98 40.99 22.72
CA VAL A 159 -43.01 41.13 21.63
C VAL A 159 -41.89 40.12 21.89
N ALA A 160 -41.72 39.18 20.97
CA ALA A 160 -40.57 38.29 20.99
C ALA A 160 -39.39 38.97 20.28
N VAL A 161 -38.25 39.07 20.96
CA VAL A 161 -37.00 39.60 20.42
C VAL A 161 -36.05 38.45 20.16
N TRP A 162 -35.58 38.34 18.93
CA TRP A 162 -34.62 37.32 18.49
C TRP A 162 -33.25 37.97 18.30
N SER A 163 -32.28 37.63 19.15
CA SER A 163 -30.89 38.08 19.02
C SER A 163 -29.93 36.88 18.90
N GLU A 164 -28.63 37.14 18.66
CA GLU A 164 -27.59 36.11 18.60
C GLU A 164 -27.47 35.27 19.89
N LEU A 165 -27.97 35.80 21.02
CA LEU A 165 -27.92 35.17 22.33
C LEU A 165 -29.14 34.28 22.65
N GLY A 166 -30.21 34.35 21.85
CA GLY A 166 -31.43 33.57 22.02
C GLY A 166 -32.71 34.39 21.82
N ALA A 167 -33.86 33.76 22.07
CA ALA A 167 -35.17 34.40 21.99
C ALA A 167 -35.64 34.87 23.38
N GLU A 168 -35.87 36.17 23.56
CA GLU A 168 -36.41 36.76 24.78
C GLU A 168 -37.82 37.30 24.53
N VAL A 169 -38.78 36.99 25.41
CA VAL A 169 -40.18 37.46 25.29
C VAL A 169 -40.42 38.61 26.25
N VAL A 170 -40.69 39.79 25.70
CA VAL A 170 -41.01 41.00 26.48
C VAL A 170 -42.53 41.21 26.47
N ARG A 171 -43.16 41.15 27.65
CA ARG A 171 -44.60 41.43 27.82
C ARG A 171 -44.84 42.92 28.05
N VAL A 172 -45.84 43.46 27.36
CA VAL A 172 -46.14 44.91 27.31
C VAL A 172 -47.25 45.30 28.30
N ASP A 173 -48.13 44.37 28.68
CA ASP A 173 -49.38 44.66 29.42
C ASP A 173 -49.47 44.09 30.85
N GLU A 174 -48.38 43.61 31.45
CA GLU A 174 -48.45 43.22 32.86
C GLU A 174 -48.49 44.47 33.76
N GLU A 175 -49.57 44.63 34.54
CA GLU A 175 -49.82 45.71 35.52
C GLU A 175 -48.65 45.91 36.53
N GLU A 176 -47.70 44.98 36.59
CA GLU A 176 -46.49 45.04 37.41
C GLU A 176 -45.32 45.81 36.76
N SER A 177 -45.39 46.13 35.47
CA SER A 177 -44.34 46.85 34.75
C SER A 177 -44.68 48.33 34.56
N ARG A 178 -44.32 49.17 35.54
CA ARG A 178 -44.39 50.65 35.44
C ARG A 178 -43.37 51.23 34.45
N LEU A 179 -43.09 50.54 33.35
CA LEU A 179 -42.18 51.02 32.33
C LEU A 179 -42.93 52.01 31.44
N THR A 180 -42.46 53.25 31.44
CA THR A 180 -42.97 54.24 30.49
C THR A 180 -42.66 53.78 29.06
N ALA A 181 -43.48 54.17 28.07
CA ALA A 181 -43.27 53.79 26.67
C ALA A 181 -41.83 54.03 26.17
N HIS A 182 -41.17 55.07 26.70
CA HIS A 182 -39.76 55.37 26.41
C HIS A 182 -38.79 54.32 26.97
N GLN A 183 -39.03 53.79 28.16
CA GLN A 183 -38.20 52.77 28.79
C GLN A 183 -38.37 51.40 28.12
N LEU A 184 -39.58 51.07 27.65
CA LEU A 184 -39.81 49.87 26.84
C LEU A 184 -39.09 49.95 25.50
N ALA A 185 -39.16 51.10 24.83
CA ALA A 185 -38.46 51.30 23.56
C ALA A 185 -36.93 51.20 23.73
N ALA A 186 -36.38 51.76 24.81
CA ALA A 186 -34.95 51.63 25.12
C ALA A 186 -34.55 50.17 25.37
N LYS A 187 -35.33 49.43 26.17
CA LYS A 187 -35.07 48.01 26.44
C LYS A 187 -35.14 47.15 25.17
N LEU A 188 -36.11 47.39 24.31
CA LEU A 188 -36.21 46.67 23.03
C LEU A 188 -35.03 46.97 22.11
N TRP A 189 -34.55 48.22 22.07
CA TRP A 189 -33.35 48.60 21.32
C TRP A 189 -32.06 48.00 21.87
N ASP A 190 -31.89 47.95 23.19
CA ASP A 190 -30.73 47.30 23.81
C ASP A 190 -30.70 45.78 23.54
N LEU A 191 -31.86 45.15 23.35
CA LEU A 191 -31.95 43.72 23.02
C LEU A 191 -31.79 43.41 21.53
N CYS A 192 -31.95 44.40 20.66
CA CYS A 192 -31.78 44.25 19.20
C CYS A 192 -30.39 44.63 18.69
N SER A 193 -29.59 45.36 19.49
CA SER A 193 -28.20 45.73 19.19
C SER A 193 -27.20 44.65 19.59
#